data_AF-X0TCP6-F1
#
_entry.id   AF-X0TCP6-F1
#
_cell.length_a   1.000
_cell.length_b   1.000
_cell.length_c   1.000
_cell.angle_alpha   90.00
_cell.angle_beta   90.00
_cell.angle_gamma   90.00
#
_symmetry.space_group_name_H-M   'P 1'
#
loop_
_entity.id
_entity.type
_entity.pdbx_description
1 polymer ?
#
loop_
_entity_poly.entity_id
_entity_poly.type
_entity_poly.pdbx_seq_one_letter_code
_entity_poly.pdbx_strand_id
1 'polypeptide(L)'
;MVDGVGKLAKDMSVKVLRQELIANNLANVNTPGFKTQRGFSTLLRKSMKGAEAGLLATYGGNLVMGVGGPIAVQGEEVEITPDGSVVVDGEEVDTLMVVAFSDPENLDRQGNIFASNNARYEDVDFSRTKIVQGALERSNVNPIDEMVEMIALHRGFEADQRSVTLQIEASKKLLERVGDLG
;
A
#
# COMPACT_ATOMS: atom_id res chain seq x y z
N MET A 1 -5.88 -4.23 38.40
CA MET A 1 -5.35 -5.32 37.54
C MET A 1 -6.02 -5.35 36.17
N VAL A 2 -7.36 -5.31 36.10
CA VAL A 2 -8.12 -5.32 34.82
C VAL A 2 -7.73 -4.18 33.87
N ASP A 3 -7.57 -2.96 34.38
CA ASP A 3 -7.14 -1.80 33.56
C ASP A 3 -5.71 -1.91 33.02
N GLY A 4 -4.82 -2.58 33.77
CA GLY A 4 -3.42 -2.77 33.37
C GLY A 4 -3.27 -3.77 32.23
N VAL A 5 -3.97 -4.90 32.32
CA VAL A 5 -4.04 -5.91 31.25
C VAL A 5 -4.77 -5.36 30.04
N GLY A 6 -5.85 -4.59 30.23
CA GLY A 6 -6.59 -3.96 29.13
C GLY A 6 -5.76 -2.96 28.33
N LYS A 7 -4.94 -2.14 29.02
CA LYS A 7 -4.01 -1.22 28.36
C LYS A 7 -2.94 -1.98 27.57
N LEU A 8 -2.33 -3.01 28.17
CA LEU A 8 -1.32 -3.85 27.49
C LEU A 8 -1.91 -4.57 26.27
N ALA A 9 -3.13 -5.08 26.37
CA ALA A 9 -3.82 -5.71 25.24
C ALA A 9 -4.02 -4.72 24.09
N LYS A 10 -4.44 -3.48 24.38
CA LYS A 10 -4.58 -2.42 23.37
C LYS A 10 -3.24 -2.05 22.74
N ASP A 11 -2.18 -1.90 23.55
CA ASP A 11 -0.84 -1.58 23.07
C ASP A 11 -0.27 -2.71 22.19
N MET A 12 -0.49 -3.97 22.59
CA MET A 12 -0.14 -5.15 21.79
C MET A 12 -0.91 -5.19 20.48
N SER A 13 -2.22 -4.91 20.46
CA SER A 13 -2.99 -4.82 19.21
C SER A 13 -2.43 -3.75 18.27
N VAL A 14 -2.04 -2.58 18.80
CA VAL A 14 -1.39 -1.53 17.99
C VAL A 14 -0.03 -1.99 17.44
N LYS A 15 0.77 -2.71 18.24
CA LYS A 15 2.04 -3.29 17.79
C LYS A 15 1.85 -4.35 16.71
N VAL A 16 0.82 -5.19 16.82
CA VAL A 16 0.46 -6.19 15.80
C VAL A 16 0.08 -5.50 14.48
N LEU A 17 -0.77 -4.46 14.55
CA LEU A 17 -1.14 -3.68 13.35
C LEU A 17 0.09 -3.02 12.70
N ARG A 18 1.02 -2.48 13.50
CA ARG A 18 2.28 -1.96 12.95
C ARG A 18 3.15 -3.04 12.32
N GLN A 19 3.22 -4.22 12.94
CA GLN A 19 3.95 -5.35 12.38
C GLN A 19 3.38 -5.77 11.02
N GLU A 20 2.05 -5.77 10.87
CA GLU A 20 1.39 -6.04 9.58
C GLU A 20 1.74 -4.99 8.52
N LEU A 21 1.78 -3.71 8.88
CA LEU A 21 2.18 -2.63 7.96
C LEU A 21 3.63 -2.78 7.50
N ILE A 22 4.56 -3.02 8.42
CA ILE A 22 5.97 -3.18 8.10
C ILE A 22 6.21 -4.45 7.28
N ALA A 23 5.52 -5.54 7.63
CA ALA A 23 5.57 -6.76 6.83
C ALA A 23 5.06 -6.51 5.40
N ASN A 24 3.99 -5.72 5.24
CA ASN A 24 3.46 -5.35 3.94
C ASN A 24 4.42 -4.45 3.15
N ASN A 25 5.05 -3.46 3.80
CA ASN A 25 6.08 -2.61 3.19
C ASN A 25 7.28 -3.46 2.74
N LEU A 26 7.79 -4.34 3.59
CA LEU A 26 8.92 -5.22 3.30
C LEU A 26 8.60 -6.22 2.19
N ALA A 27 7.38 -6.77 2.16
CA ALA A 27 6.95 -7.68 1.10
C ALA A 27 6.90 -7.00 -0.27
N ASN A 28 6.64 -5.68 -0.30
CA ASN A 28 6.52 -4.91 -1.54
C ASN A 28 7.71 -3.99 -1.84
N VAL A 29 8.82 -4.14 -1.12
CA VAL A 29 10.03 -3.32 -1.32
C VAL A 29 10.63 -3.46 -2.72
N ASN A 30 10.42 -4.61 -3.36
CA ASN A 30 10.87 -4.88 -4.73
C ASN A 30 9.73 -4.77 -5.76
N THR A 31 8.53 -4.34 -5.34
CA THR A 31 7.37 -4.21 -6.23
C THR A 31 7.40 -2.82 -6.90
N PRO A 32 7.48 -2.73 -8.24
CA PRO A 32 7.45 -1.45 -8.93
C PRO A 32 6.16 -0.65 -8.63
N GLY A 33 6.29 0.66 -8.48
CA GLY A 33 5.17 1.57 -8.17
C GLY A 33 4.60 1.46 -6.75
N PHE A 34 5.18 0.66 -5.86
CA PHE A 34 4.73 0.57 -4.47
C PHE A 34 5.19 1.79 -3.64
N LYS A 35 4.24 2.46 -2.97
CA LYS A 35 4.49 3.57 -2.05
C LYS A 35 4.13 3.15 -0.62
N THR A 36 5.01 3.47 0.34
CA THR A 36 4.82 3.19 1.79
C THR A 36 3.45 3.63 2.29
N GLN A 37 2.75 2.74 3.00
CA GLN A 37 1.49 3.08 3.64
C GLN A 37 1.75 3.78 4.98
N ARG A 38 1.42 5.09 5.08
CA ARG A 38 1.28 5.78 6.35
C ARG A 38 -0.20 6.07 6.58
N GLY A 39 -0.78 5.55 7.66
CA GLY A 39 -2.17 5.79 8.01
C GLY A 39 -3.10 4.63 7.66
N PHE A 40 -4.04 4.39 8.57
CA PHE A 40 -4.93 3.24 8.59
C PHE A 40 -6.04 3.42 7.55
N SER A 41 -6.03 2.63 6.48
CA SER A 41 -7.23 2.30 5.75
C SER A 41 -7.21 0.82 5.38
N THR A 42 -8.10 0.06 6.01
CA THR A 42 -8.50 -1.27 5.60
C THR A 42 -9.87 -1.12 4.96
N LEU A 43 -9.97 -1.35 3.66
CA LEU A 43 -11.19 -1.87 3.07
C LEU A 43 -10.87 -2.94 2.02
N LEU A 44 -11.68 -3.99 2.11
CA LEU A 44 -11.54 -5.29 1.49
C LEU A 44 -11.97 -5.26 0.02
N ARG A 45 -11.11 -5.87 -0.79
CA ARG A 45 -11.21 -6.26 -2.20
C ARG A 45 -12.61 -6.67 -2.69
N LYS A 46 -13.02 -6.10 -3.83
CA LYS A 46 -13.69 -6.82 -4.93
C LYS A 46 -13.64 -5.99 -6.23
N SER A 47 -13.02 -6.50 -7.28
CA SER A 47 -13.64 -6.48 -8.61
C SER A 47 -12.95 -7.42 -9.58
N MET A 48 -13.72 -7.87 -10.58
CA MET A 48 -13.46 -8.92 -11.55
C MET A 48 -13.26 -8.34 -12.96
N LYS A 49 -12.61 -9.17 -13.81
CA LYS A 49 -12.78 -9.41 -15.25
C LYS A 49 -12.76 -8.22 -16.24
N GLY A 50 -11.72 -8.24 -17.06
CA GLY A 50 -11.83 -8.43 -18.53
C GLY A 50 -11.75 -7.17 -19.37
N ALA A 51 -10.82 -7.14 -20.32
CA ALA A 51 -10.87 -6.21 -21.45
C ALA A 51 -10.59 -7.00 -22.74
N GLU A 52 -11.51 -6.89 -23.68
CA GLU A 52 -11.44 -7.41 -25.05
C GLU A 52 -10.60 -6.49 -25.97
N ALA A 53 -9.98 -7.11 -26.98
CA ALA A 53 -9.49 -6.61 -28.26
C ALA A 53 -8.91 -5.18 -28.39
N GLY A 54 -7.60 -5.08 -28.64
CA GLY A 54 -6.94 -3.95 -29.32
C GLY A 54 -6.72 -2.66 -28.53
N LEU A 55 -7.08 -2.63 -27.24
CA LEU A 55 -6.87 -1.48 -26.36
C LEU A 55 -5.63 -1.68 -25.49
N LEU A 56 -4.90 -0.59 -25.22
CA LEU A 56 -3.84 -0.58 -24.23
C LEU A 56 -4.42 -0.89 -22.86
N ALA A 57 -3.87 -1.93 -22.24
CA ALA A 57 -4.23 -2.33 -20.89
C ALA A 57 -2.97 -2.51 -20.04
N THR A 58 -3.10 -2.14 -18.78
CA THR A 58 -2.13 -2.51 -17.75
C THR A 58 -2.08 -4.03 -17.59
N TYR A 59 -1.02 -4.55 -16.95
CA TYR A 59 -0.91 -5.98 -16.62
C TYR A 59 -2.12 -6.51 -15.82
N GLY A 60 -2.79 -5.64 -15.05
CA GLY A 60 -4.01 -5.97 -14.30
C GLY A 60 -5.30 -6.00 -15.12
N GLY A 61 -5.23 -5.76 -16.44
CA GLY A 61 -6.39 -5.73 -17.33
C GLY A 61 -7.19 -4.42 -17.30
N ASN A 62 -6.72 -3.39 -16.58
CA ASN A 62 -7.34 -2.07 -16.63
C ASN A 62 -6.89 -1.33 -17.88
N LEU A 63 -7.84 -0.76 -18.60
CA LEU A 63 -7.58 0.06 -19.78
C LEU A 63 -6.77 1.30 -19.41
N VAL A 64 -5.79 1.61 -20.25
CA VAL A 64 -5.01 2.84 -20.16
C VAL A 64 -5.81 3.95 -20.83
N MET A 65 -6.02 5.04 -20.10
CA MET A 65 -6.76 6.20 -20.59
C MET A 65 -5.80 7.20 -21.19
N GLY A 66 -6.13 7.66 -22.40
CA GLY A 66 -5.60 8.86 -23.00
C GLY A 66 -6.55 10.04 -22.82
N VAL A 67 -6.15 11.19 -23.36
CA VAL A 67 -6.98 12.41 -23.35
C VAL A 67 -8.26 12.19 -24.17
N GLY A 68 -8.21 11.38 -25.23
CA GLY A 68 -9.35 11.06 -26.10
C GLY A 68 -10.26 9.92 -25.61
N GLY A 69 -9.86 9.18 -24.56
CA GLY A 69 -10.54 7.97 -24.10
C GLY A 69 -9.58 6.79 -23.96
N PRO A 70 -10.07 5.53 -23.89
CA PRO A 70 -9.20 4.36 -23.85
C PRO A 70 -8.33 4.29 -25.11
N ILE A 71 -7.02 4.16 -24.94
CA ILE A 71 -6.08 4.20 -26.07
C ILE A 71 -6.15 2.88 -26.83
N ALA A 72 -6.47 2.96 -28.13
CA ALA A 72 -6.41 1.82 -29.04
C ALA A 72 -5.04 1.73 -29.68
N VAL A 73 -4.40 0.56 -29.63
CA VAL A 73 -3.14 0.30 -30.35
C VAL A 73 -3.39 -0.76 -31.41
N GLN A 74 -3.32 -0.35 -32.67
CA GLN A 74 -3.48 -1.21 -33.83
C GLN A 74 -2.21 -1.12 -34.67
N GLY A 75 -1.14 -1.76 -34.19
CA GLY A 75 0.17 -1.76 -34.84
C GLY A 75 1.16 -2.67 -34.12
N GLU A 76 2.37 -2.81 -34.66
CA GLU A 76 3.40 -3.72 -34.12
C GLU A 76 4.40 -2.97 -33.22
N GLU A 77 4.72 -1.71 -33.54
CA GLU A 77 5.67 -0.89 -32.79
C GLU A 77 4.95 0.23 -32.04
N VAL A 78 5.04 0.23 -30.70
CA VAL A 78 4.44 1.25 -29.82
C VAL A 78 5.55 2.01 -29.09
N GLU A 79 5.64 3.30 -29.35
CA GLU A 79 6.55 4.23 -28.68
C GLU A 79 5.75 5.20 -27.81
N ILE A 80 6.26 5.46 -26.60
CA ILE A 80 5.66 6.45 -25.69
C ILE A 80 6.70 7.53 -25.43
N THR A 81 6.42 8.71 -25.94
CA THR A 81 7.29 9.88 -25.84
C THR A 81 7.30 10.46 -24.41
N PRO A 82 8.34 11.23 -24.02
CA PRO A 82 8.45 11.75 -22.65
C PRO A 82 7.35 12.75 -22.24
N ASP A 83 6.71 13.37 -23.22
CA ASP A 83 5.55 14.25 -23.13
C ASP A 83 4.21 13.50 -23.07
N GLY A 84 4.26 12.16 -23.15
CA GLY A 84 3.11 11.28 -22.97
C GLY A 84 2.36 10.93 -24.25
N SER A 85 2.79 11.42 -25.42
CA SER A 85 2.21 11.00 -26.69
C SER A 85 2.57 9.56 -27.03
N VAL A 86 1.55 8.79 -27.37
CA VAL A 86 1.59 7.38 -27.77
C VAL A 86 1.62 7.34 -29.29
N VAL A 87 2.73 6.84 -29.82
CA VAL A 87 3.00 6.71 -31.25
C VAL A 87 2.98 5.22 -31.60
N VAL A 88 2.25 4.87 -32.65
CA VAL A 88 2.15 3.49 -33.16
C VAL A 88 2.58 3.48 -34.61
N ASP A 89 3.58 2.66 -34.95
CA ASP A 89 4.15 2.54 -36.30
C ASP A 89 4.54 3.91 -36.94
N GLY A 90 4.91 4.88 -36.11
CA GLY A 90 5.32 6.23 -36.52
C GLY A 90 4.19 7.29 -36.60
N GLU A 91 2.94 6.92 -36.31
CA GLU A 91 1.81 7.85 -36.23
C GLU A 91 1.37 8.08 -34.78
N GLU A 92 1.14 9.34 -34.40
CA GLU A 92 0.63 9.68 -33.07
C GLU A 92 -0.86 9.33 -32.98
N VAL A 93 -1.22 8.45 -32.04
CA VAL A 93 -2.58 7.91 -31.88
C VAL A 93 -3.34 8.62 -30.77
N ASP A 94 -2.71 8.84 -29.62
CA ASP A 94 -3.31 9.54 -28.47
C ASP A 94 -2.20 10.00 -27.50
N THR A 95 -2.55 10.78 -26.47
CA THR A 95 -1.65 11.17 -25.38
C THR A 95 -2.12 10.55 -24.08
N LEU A 96 -1.21 9.95 -23.31
CA LEU A 96 -1.48 9.38 -21.99
C LEU A 96 -2.07 10.42 -21.04
N MET A 97 -3.19 10.06 -20.41
CA MET A 97 -3.79 10.89 -19.37
C MET A 97 -3.02 10.68 -18.05
N VAL A 98 -2.12 11.61 -17.76
CA VAL A 98 -1.38 11.64 -16.48
C VAL A 98 -1.97 12.74 -15.60
N VAL A 99 -2.45 12.33 -14.43
CA VAL A 99 -3.13 13.23 -13.49
C VAL A 99 -2.42 13.26 -12.15
N ALA A 100 -2.46 14.42 -11.50
CA ALA A 100 -2.03 14.61 -10.12
C ALA A 100 -3.27 14.79 -9.22
N PHE A 101 -3.31 14.07 -8.11
CA PHE A 101 -4.39 14.20 -7.14
C PHE A 101 -4.01 15.25 -6.09
N SER A 102 -4.95 16.14 -5.76
CA SER A 102 -4.73 17.16 -4.72
C SER A 102 -4.61 16.53 -3.32
N ASP A 103 -5.34 15.43 -3.07
CA ASP A 103 -5.41 14.74 -1.78
C ASP A 103 -5.02 13.25 -1.90
N PRO A 104 -3.73 12.94 -2.09
CA PRO A 104 -3.27 11.55 -2.29
C PRO A 104 -3.50 10.65 -1.08
N GLU A 105 -3.63 11.20 0.13
CA GLU A 105 -3.88 10.43 1.36
C GLU A 105 -5.28 9.83 1.43
N ASN A 106 -6.24 10.37 0.67
CA ASN A 106 -7.63 9.91 0.65
C ASN A 106 -7.90 8.90 -0.48
N LEU A 107 -6.85 8.39 -1.13
CA LEU A 107 -6.99 7.38 -2.15
C LEU A 107 -7.07 5.98 -1.53
N ASP A 108 -8.05 5.20 -1.97
CA ASP A 108 -8.17 3.80 -1.57
C ASP A 108 -7.16 2.97 -2.33
N ARG A 109 -6.19 2.40 -1.61
CA ARG A 109 -5.17 1.53 -2.19
C ARG A 109 -5.72 0.11 -2.39
N GLN A 110 -5.79 -0.33 -3.64
CA GLN A 110 -6.21 -1.68 -4.02
C GLN A 110 -5.05 -2.42 -4.71
N GLY A 111 -4.08 -2.89 -3.92
CA GLY A 111 -2.83 -3.45 -4.45
C GLY A 111 -1.95 -2.35 -5.03
N ASN A 112 -1.55 -2.44 -6.30
CA ASN A 112 -0.73 -1.42 -6.96
C ASN A 112 -1.54 -0.29 -7.63
N ILE A 113 -2.86 -0.29 -7.43
CA ILE A 113 -3.77 0.71 -8.01
C ILE A 113 -4.32 1.57 -6.88
N PHE A 114 -4.53 2.84 -7.16
CA PHE A 114 -5.24 3.77 -6.30
C PHE A 114 -6.60 4.09 -6.94
N ALA A 115 -7.65 4.01 -6.14
CA ALA A 115 -9.01 4.31 -6.57
C ALA A 115 -9.62 5.40 -5.69
N SER A 116 -10.48 6.22 -6.28
CA SER A 116 -11.33 7.14 -5.52
C SER A 116 -12.57 7.49 -6.32
N ASN A 117 -13.70 7.63 -5.63
CA ASN A 117 -14.96 8.04 -6.24
C ASN A 117 -15.13 9.56 -6.32
N ASN A 118 -14.36 10.33 -5.53
CA ASN A 118 -14.54 11.78 -5.38
C ASN A 118 -13.21 12.57 -5.38
N ALA A 119 -12.08 11.94 -5.73
CA ALA A 119 -10.80 12.65 -5.75
C ALA A 119 -10.81 13.73 -6.84
N ARG A 120 -10.40 14.94 -6.45
CA ARG A 120 -10.05 15.98 -7.41
C ARG A 120 -8.68 15.67 -7.99
N TYR A 121 -8.60 15.77 -9.30
CA TYR A 121 -7.35 15.62 -10.02
C TYR A 121 -7.14 16.83 -10.93
N GLU A 122 -5.88 17.13 -11.18
CA GLU A 122 -5.42 18.16 -12.10
C GLU A 122 -4.52 17.52 -13.15
N ASP A 123 -4.51 18.07 -14.35
CA ASP A 123 -3.63 17.60 -15.42
C ASP A 123 -2.16 17.87 -15.05
N VAL A 124 -1.30 16.91 -15.35
CA VAL A 124 0.13 17.05 -15.08
C VAL A 124 0.78 17.89 -16.17
N ASP A 125 1.54 18.89 -15.73
CA ASP A 125 2.43 19.66 -16.60
C ASP A 125 3.69 18.84 -16.92
N PHE A 126 3.77 18.34 -18.16
CA PHE A 126 4.88 17.55 -18.68
C PHE A 126 6.21 18.34 -18.80
N SER A 127 6.21 19.66 -18.57
CA SER A 127 7.47 20.41 -18.45
C SER A 127 8.26 20.04 -17.18
N ARG A 128 7.57 19.57 -16.14
CA ARG A 128 8.16 19.18 -14.84
C ARG A 128 8.18 17.67 -14.61
N THR A 129 7.31 16.92 -15.28
CA THR A 129 7.21 15.47 -15.17
C THR A 129 7.43 14.84 -16.53
N LYS A 130 8.34 13.86 -16.62
CA LYS A 130 8.62 13.16 -17.88
C LYS A 130 8.30 11.69 -17.75
N ILE A 131 7.73 11.12 -18.81
CA ILE A 131 7.56 9.68 -18.93
C ILE A 131 8.87 9.09 -19.45
N VAL A 132 9.28 7.95 -18.88
CA VAL A 132 10.48 7.22 -19.30
C VAL A 132 10.05 5.80 -19.66
N GLN A 133 10.00 5.51 -20.96
CA GLN A 133 9.69 4.17 -21.45
C GLN A 133 10.80 3.18 -21.10
N GLY A 134 10.44 1.92 -20.83
CA GLY A 134 11.38 0.85 -20.49
C GLY A 134 11.94 0.90 -19.07
N ALA A 135 11.61 1.93 -18.29
CA ALA A 135 11.97 2.01 -16.87
C ALA A 135 10.81 1.55 -15.99
N LEU A 136 11.14 0.84 -14.90
CA LEU A 136 10.20 0.49 -13.84
C LEU A 136 10.51 1.35 -12.60
N GLU A 137 9.52 2.08 -12.11
CA GLU A 137 9.68 2.89 -10.89
C GLU A 137 9.86 1.98 -9.68
N ARG A 138 10.96 2.13 -8.93
CA ARG A 138 11.22 1.34 -7.72
C ARG A 138 10.34 1.79 -6.55
N SER A 139 10.13 0.88 -5.60
CA SER A 139 9.50 1.26 -4.34
C SER A 139 10.36 2.29 -3.58
N ASN A 140 9.69 3.18 -2.85
CA ASN A 140 10.34 4.13 -1.94
C ASN A 140 10.61 3.54 -0.55
N VAL A 141 10.30 2.26 -0.32
CA VAL A 141 10.51 1.57 0.95
C VAL A 141 12.01 1.26 1.15
N ASN A 142 12.55 1.59 2.33
CA ASN A 142 13.89 1.18 2.72
C ASN A 142 13.83 -0.11 3.57
N PRO A 143 14.28 -1.26 3.03
CA PRO A 143 14.14 -2.53 3.74
C PRO A 143 14.94 -2.57 5.06
N ILE A 144 16.06 -1.84 5.14
CA ILE A 144 16.89 -1.82 6.35
C ILE A 144 16.14 -1.15 7.50
N ASP A 145 15.54 0.01 7.25
CA ASP A 145 14.80 0.77 8.26
C ASP A 145 13.56 0.00 8.72
N GLU A 146 12.82 -0.58 7.78
CA GLU A 146 11.63 -1.40 8.06
C GLU A 146 11.98 -2.66 8.89
N MET A 147 13.10 -3.34 8.58
CA MET A 147 13.55 -4.49 9.38
C MET A 147 13.99 -4.09 10.79
N VAL A 148 14.66 -2.94 10.95
CA VAL A 148 15.04 -2.42 12.27
C VAL A 148 13.80 -2.09 13.10
N GLU A 149 12.78 -1.48 12.49
CA GLU A 149 11.51 -1.20 13.15
C GLU A 149 10.77 -2.49 13.53
N MET A 150 10.76 -3.50 12.64
CA MET A 150 10.19 -4.82 12.93
C MET A 150 10.87 -5.48 14.13
N ILE A 151 12.20 -5.42 14.21
CA ILE A 151 12.97 -5.97 15.34
C ILE A 151 12.61 -5.24 16.64
N ALA A 152 12.52 -3.91 16.60
CA ALA A 152 12.15 -3.12 17.77
C ALA A 152 10.74 -3.45 18.26
N LEU A 153 9.78 -3.57 17.34
CA LEU A 153 8.40 -3.98 17.66
C LEU A 153 8.33 -5.39 18.21
N HIS A 154 9.07 -6.35 17.63
CA HIS A 154 9.09 -7.72 18.09
C HIS A 154 9.61 -7.83 19.53
N ARG A 155 10.75 -7.18 19.83
CA ARG A 155 11.30 -7.13 21.20
C ARG A 155 10.34 -6.45 22.18
N GLY A 156 9.69 -5.37 21.74
CA GLY A 156 8.68 -4.67 22.53
C GLY A 156 7.43 -5.52 22.77
N PHE A 157 7.04 -6.37 21.82
CA PHE A 157 5.89 -7.28 21.95
C PHE A 157 6.22 -8.44 22.89
N GLU A 158 7.41 -9.05 22.78
CA GLU A 158 7.86 -10.07 23.74
C GLU A 158 7.91 -9.54 25.18
N ALA A 159 8.35 -8.30 25.37
CA ALA A 159 8.37 -7.65 26.68
C ALA A 159 6.95 -7.49 27.26
N ASP A 160 6.00 -7.05 26.44
CA ASP A 160 4.59 -6.91 26.85
C ASP A 160 3.98 -8.27 27.22
N GLN A 161 4.24 -9.32 26.40
CA GLN A 161 3.79 -10.68 26.68
C GLN A 161 4.29 -11.19 28.05
N ARG A 162 5.58 -11.00 28.33
CA ARG A 162 6.16 -11.37 29.63
C ARG A 162 5.50 -10.60 30.77
N SER A 163 5.23 -9.31 30.59
CA SER A 163 4.53 -8.50 31.59
C SER A 163 3.11 -9.02 31.87
N VAL A 164 2.36 -9.40 30.82
CA VAL A 164 1.02 -10.00 30.97
C VAL A 164 1.10 -11.32 31.74
N THR A 165 2.03 -12.22 31.38
CA THR A 165 2.21 -13.50 32.09
C THR A 165 2.54 -13.27 33.56
N LEU A 166 3.45 -12.34 33.87
CA LEU A 166 3.80 -12.00 35.25
C LEU A 166 2.60 -11.45 36.05
N GLN A 167 1.75 -10.61 35.43
CA GLN A 167 0.54 -10.12 36.08
C GLN A 167 -0.47 -11.23 36.35
N ILE A 168 -0.64 -12.17 35.40
CA ILE A 168 -1.53 -13.33 35.56
C ILE A 168 -1.01 -14.24 36.68
N GLU A 169 0.30 -14.52 36.70
CA GLU A 169 0.90 -15.38 37.71
C GLU A 169 0.83 -14.75 39.11
N ALA A 170 1.08 -13.45 39.23
CA ALA A 170 0.90 -12.71 40.47
C ALA A 170 -0.56 -12.76 40.95
N SER A 171 -1.52 -12.59 40.04
CA SER A 171 -2.96 -12.69 40.36
C SER A 171 -3.33 -14.09 40.85
N LYS A 172 -2.82 -15.13 40.19
CA LYS A 172 -3.07 -16.53 40.55
C LYS A 172 -2.54 -16.84 41.96
N LYS A 173 -1.31 -16.43 42.28
CA LYS A 173 -0.72 -16.62 43.61
C LYS A 173 -1.49 -15.87 44.71
N LEU A 174 -2.04 -14.69 44.41
CA LEU A 174 -2.91 -13.97 45.34
C LEU A 174 -4.23 -14.72 45.59
N LEU A 175 -4.85 -15.27 44.55
CA LEU A 175 -6.07 -16.08 44.69
C LEU A 175 -5.83 -17.34 45.51
N GLU A 176 -4.73 -18.06 45.27
CA GLU A 176 -4.35 -19.25 46.05
C GLU A 176 -4.20 -18.92 47.54
N ARG A 177 -3.49 -17.82 47.88
CA ARG A 177 -3.33 -17.38 49.28
C ARG A 177 -4.63 -16.98 49.96
N VAL A 178 -5.59 -16.42 49.23
CA VAL A 178 -6.92 -16.10 49.77
C VAL A 178 -7.74 -17.37 49.99
N GLY A 179 -7.62 -18.35 49.09
CA GLY A 179 -8.27 -19.65 49.22
C GLY A 179 -7.78 -20.48 50.41
N ASP A 180 -6.50 -20.37 50.77
CA ASP A 180 -5.92 -21.09 51.92
C ASP A 180 -6.30 -20.49 53.30
N LEU A 181 -6.90 -19.28 53.33
CA LEU A 181 -7.28 -18.56 54.55
C LEU A 181 -8.77 -18.71 54.94
N GLY A 182 -9.59 -19.37 54.12
CA GLY A 182 -11.02 -19.63 54.36
C GLY A 182 -11.33 -21.11 54.44
#